data_AF-A0A3C1TMP6-F1
#
_entry.id   AF-A0A3C1TMP6-F1
#
_cell.length_a   1.000
_cell.length_b   1.000
_cell.length_c   1.000
_cell.angle_alpha   90.00
_cell.angle_beta   90.00
_cell.angle_gamma   90.00
#
_symmetry.space_group_name_H-M   'P 1'
#
loop_
_entity.id
_entity.type
_entity.pdbx_description
1 polymer ?
#
loop_
_entity_poly.entity_id
_entity_poly.type
_entity_poly.pdbx_seq_one_letter_code
_entity_poly.pdbx_strand_id
1 'polypeptide(L)' 'KEIAEKKMEDLNAHNIEAAMKIIEGTARQMGVRVE' A
#
# COMPACT_ATOMS: atom_id res chain seq x y z
N LYS A 1 -2.98 -2.32 6.98
CA LYS A 1 -3.63 -3.42 6.21
C LYS A 1 -4.94 -2.98 5.55
N GLU A 2 -5.91 -2.41 6.28
CA GLU A 2 -7.21 -1.98 5.71
C GLU A 2 -7.12 -1.07 4.48
N ILE A 3 -6.13 -0.16 4.42
CA ILE A 3 -5.91 0.72 3.27
C ILE A 3 -5.53 -0.08 2.03
N ALA A 4 -4.75 -1.15 2.17
CA ALA A 4 -4.36 -2.01 1.07
C ALA A 4 -5.55 -2.82 0.53
N GLU A 5 -6.46 -3.25 1.41
CA GLU A 5 -7.69 -3.97 1.02
C GLU A 5 -8.66 -3.04 0.29
N LYS A 6 -8.90 -1.84 0.80
CA LYS A 6 -9.80 -0.86 0.17
C LYS A 6 -9.29 -0.32 -1.16
N LYS A 7 -7.96 -0.25 -1.32
CA LYS A 7 -7.31 0.29 -2.51
C LYS A 7 -6.85 -0.80 -3.48
N MET A 8 -7.13 -2.07 -3.17
CA MET A 8 -6.67 -3.22 -3.96
C MET A 8 -7.21 -3.19 -5.39
N GLU A 9 -8.42 -2.69 -5.58
CA GLU A 9 -9.06 -2.49 -6.88
C GLU A 9 -8.42 -1.36 -7.71
N ASP A 10 -7.82 -0.37 -7.05
CA ASP A 10 -7.10 0.75 -7.69
C ASP A 10 -5.62 0.43 -7.95
N LEU A 11 -5.06 -0.54 -7.22
CA LEU A 11 -3.65 -0.87 -7.25
C LEU A 11 -3.38 -2.01 -8.20
N ASN A 12 -2.30 -1.91 -8.97
CA ASN A 12 -1.80 -3.02 -9.79
C ASN A 12 -1.04 -4.03 -8.91
N ALA A 13 -1.74 -4.66 -7.98
CA ALA A 13 -1.21 -5.63 -7.04
C ALA A 13 -1.92 -6.98 -7.21
N HIS A 14 -1.18 -8.07 -7.02
CA HIS A 14 -1.73 -9.43 -7.14
C HIS A 14 -2.14 -10.03 -5.79
N ASN A 15 -1.73 -9.42 -4.68
CA ASN A 15 -2.09 -9.81 -3.32
C ASN A 15 -1.97 -8.62 -2.36
N ILE A 16 -2.52 -8.76 -1.15
CA ILE A 16 -2.53 -7.71 -0.13
C ILE A 16 -1.11 -7.31 0.27
N GLU A 17 -0.16 -8.25 0.32
CA GLU A 17 1.23 -7.95 0.67
C GLU A 17 1.91 -7.04 -0.37
N ALA A 18 1.67 -7.28 -1.66
CA ALA A 18 2.16 -6.44 -2.74
C ALA A 18 1.52 -5.05 -2.68
N ALA A 19 0.21 -4.97 -2.44
CA ALA A 19 -0.47 -3.69 -2.24
C ALA A 19 0.08 -2.91 -1.03
N MET A 20 0.38 -3.60 0.07
CA MET A 20 1.02 -3.00 1.25
C MET A 20 2.41 -2.44 0.91
N LYS A 21 3.23 -3.17 0.14
CA LYS A 21 4.55 -2.66 -0.31
C LYS A 21 4.45 -1.43 -1.21
N ILE A 22 3.47 -1.39 -2.11
CA ILE A 22 3.24 -0.22 -2.97
C ILE A 22 2.89 1.00 -2.12
N ILE A 23 1.94 0.83 -1.19
CA ILE A 23 1.51 1.90 -0.27
C ILE A 23 2.66 2.35 0.64
N GLU A 24 3.46 1.41 1.16
CA GLU A 24 4.65 1.70 1.98
C GLU A 24 5.68 2.52 1.20
N GLY A 25 5.94 2.16 -0.06
CA GLY A 25 6.83 2.93 -0.93
C GLY A 25 6.37 4.37 -1.13
N THR A 26 5.07 4.57 -1.34
CA THR A 26 4.48 5.92 -1.45
C THR A 26 4.57 6.68 -0.13
N ALA A 27 4.22 6.06 0.99
CA ALA A 27 4.30 6.67 2.31
C ALA A 27 5.73 7.08 2.66
N ARG A 28 6.71 6.22 2.34
CA ARG A 28 8.13 6.51 2.53
C ARG A 28 8.60 7.72 1.72
N GLN A 29 8.17 7.85 0.46
CA GLN A 29 8.49 9.04 -0.36
C GLN A 29 7.87 10.33 0.19
N MET A 30 6.70 10.22 0.82
CA MET A 30 6.04 11.34 1.49
C MET A 30 6.60 11.62 2.89
N GLY A 31 7.57 10.84 3.37
CA GLY A 31 8.12 10.95 4.73
C GLY A 31 7.17 10.47 5.83
N VAL A 32 6.15 9.70 5.48
CA VAL A 32 5.15 9.15 6.41
C VAL A 32 5.59 7.76 6.84
N ARG A 33 5.64 7.52 8.15
CA ARG A 33 5.92 6.21 8.74
C ARG A 33 4.66 5.35 8.71
N VAL A 34 4.73 4.16 8.13
CA VAL A 34 3.64 3.18 8.13
C VAL A 34 3.84 2.24 9.30
N GLU A 35 2.81 2.06 10.14
CA GLU A 35 2.74 1.11 11.27
C GLU A 35 1.57 0.14 11.09
#